data_AF-A0A7V8J0V8-F1
#
_entry.id   AF-A0A7V8J0V8-F1
#
_cell.length_a   1.000
_cell.length_b   1.000
_cell.length_c   1.000
_cell.angle_alpha   90.00
_cell.angle_beta   90.00
_cell.angle_gamma   90.00
#
_symmetry.space_group_name_H-M   'P 1'
#
loop_
_entity.id
_entity.type
_entity.pdbx_description
1 polymer ?
#
loop_
_entity_poly.entity_id
_entity_poly.type
_entity_poly.pdbx_seq_one_letter_code
_entity_poly.pdbx_strand_id
1 'polypeptide(L)'
;MQGQRGGKRFGAGRLVQPSSTSSYIDQQPSVNRGCADHKSQWPTDLLNSTQGLLQQIALGINRLDQYRKPNQLIINTTAAFAKYWLLPKLPKFRALHPKIDVWLNTTAEAPDMATQAVDVCIRDDLVSVVDFEYAALAQDKLLVACHPSIAALSPDERQTLHGEREMDWTYWNMQQGSDVGQKTEGYNFNEPSLLLDAAVQGMGIALVSSKRPANTPCAR
;
A
#
# COMPACT_ATOMS: atom_id res chain seq x y z
N MET A 1 -27.89 -7.74 -47.23
CA MET A 1 -27.88 -7.42 -45.78
C MET A 1 -27.73 -5.91 -45.66
N GLN A 2 -28.82 -5.22 -45.27
CA GLN A 2 -28.94 -4.45 -44.02
C GLN A 2 -28.00 -3.24 -43.98
N GLY A 3 -28.41 -1.99 -43.85
CA GLY A 3 -29.67 -1.35 -43.49
C GLY A 3 -29.28 0.05 -43.00
N GLN A 4 -29.68 1.11 -43.70
CA GLN A 4 -29.40 2.50 -43.27
C GLN A 4 -30.61 3.11 -42.58
N ARG A 5 -30.27 3.85 -41.53
CA ARG A 5 -31.06 4.22 -40.35
C ARG A 5 -32.22 5.16 -40.66
N GLY A 6 -33.40 4.79 -40.15
CA GLY A 6 -34.54 5.70 -39.99
C GLY A 6 -34.34 6.64 -38.81
N GLY A 7 -34.76 7.89 -39.00
CA GLY A 7 -34.72 8.96 -38.00
C GLY A 7 -35.61 8.69 -36.80
N LYS A 8 -35.18 9.16 -35.63
CA LYS A 8 -36.01 9.22 -34.42
C LYS A 8 -36.18 10.66 -33.94
N ARG A 9 -37.40 10.87 -33.45
CA ARG A 9 -38.11 12.12 -33.16
C ARG A 9 -37.63 12.70 -31.83
N PHE A 10 -37.52 14.02 -31.76
CA PHE A 10 -37.34 14.77 -30.52
C PHE A 10 -38.66 14.84 -29.76
N GLY A 11 -38.62 14.54 -28.46
CA GLY A 11 -39.74 14.69 -27.53
C GLY A 11 -39.27 15.39 -26.26
N ALA A 12 -39.89 16.52 -25.93
CA ALA A 12 -39.66 17.27 -24.70
C ALA A 12 -40.52 16.68 -23.58
N GLY A 13 -39.89 16.22 -22.50
CA GLY A 13 -40.54 15.75 -21.28
C GLY A 13 -40.39 16.78 -20.15
N ARG A 14 -41.51 17.34 -19.67
CA ARG A 14 -41.57 18.23 -18.51
C ARG A 14 -41.83 17.38 -17.26
N LEU A 15 -40.93 17.44 -16.27
CA LEU A 15 -41.14 16.84 -14.96
C LEU A 15 -42.20 17.65 -14.19
N VAL A 16 -43.33 17.00 -13.89
CA VAL A 16 -44.39 17.52 -13.00
C VAL A 16 -44.09 17.01 -11.59
N GLN A 17 -43.92 17.93 -10.64
CA GLN A 17 -43.79 17.59 -9.21
C GLN A 17 -45.17 17.20 -8.64
N PRO A 18 -45.28 16.19 -7.76
CA PRO A 18 -46.44 16.05 -6.90
C PRO A 18 -46.26 16.87 -5.61
N SER A 19 -47.16 17.81 -5.42
CA SER A 19 -47.44 18.55 -4.20
C SER A 19 -48.04 17.65 -3.11
N SER A 20 -47.48 17.75 -1.91
CA SER A 20 -48.13 17.67 -0.59
C SER A 20 -49.44 16.89 -0.45
N THR A 21 -49.42 15.79 0.31
CA THR A 21 -50.58 15.29 1.06
C THR A 21 -50.17 14.95 2.50
N SER A 22 -50.33 15.96 3.35
CA SER A 22 -50.54 15.81 4.79
C SER A 22 -52.00 15.37 4.98
N SER A 23 -52.23 14.08 5.24
CA SER A 23 -53.48 13.58 5.85
C SER A 23 -53.42 12.06 5.99
N TYR A 24 -52.75 11.57 7.03
CA TYR A 24 -52.87 10.17 7.45
C TYR A 24 -52.64 10.04 8.97
N ILE A 25 -53.43 10.74 9.77
CA ILE A 25 -53.41 10.58 11.24
C ILE A 25 -54.77 10.19 11.85
N ASP A 26 -55.91 10.43 11.23
CA ASP A 26 -57.20 10.09 11.87
C ASP A 26 -57.85 8.83 11.30
N GLN A 27 -57.40 7.67 11.79
CA GLN A 27 -58.27 6.50 11.98
C GLN A 27 -57.84 5.78 13.27
N GLN A 28 -58.47 6.13 14.40
CA GLN A 28 -58.41 5.30 15.60
C GLN A 28 -59.32 4.07 15.42
N PRO A 29 -58.82 2.83 15.54
CA PRO A 29 -59.68 1.69 15.79
C PRO A 29 -60.01 1.63 17.28
N SER A 30 -61.28 1.37 17.56
CA SER A 30 -61.86 1.10 18.88
C SER A 30 -60.99 0.17 19.73
N VAL A 31 -60.67 0.64 20.94
CA VAL A 31 -59.93 -0.07 21.98
C VAL A 31 -60.68 -1.34 22.41
N ASN A 32 -60.15 -2.50 22.02
CA ASN A 32 -60.41 -3.74 22.74
C ASN A 32 -59.29 -3.96 23.76
N ARG A 33 -59.64 -3.82 25.05
CA ARG A 33 -58.77 -4.13 26.18
C ARG A 33 -58.56 -5.64 26.27
N GLY A 34 -57.35 -6.11 26.01
CA GLY A 34 -56.99 -7.50 26.18
C GLY A 34 -55.59 -7.88 25.67
N CYS A 35 -54.52 -7.20 26.11
CA CYS A 35 -53.19 -7.80 26.25
C CYS A 35 -52.30 -6.84 27.05
N ALA A 36 -51.88 -7.26 28.24
CA ALA A 36 -50.89 -6.54 29.03
C ALA A 36 -49.50 -6.73 28.41
N ASP A 37 -48.73 -5.63 28.36
CA ASP A 37 -47.28 -5.61 28.36
C ASP A 37 -46.51 -6.33 27.24
N HIS A 38 -46.64 -5.81 26.02
CA HIS A 38 -45.50 -5.79 25.10
C HIS A 38 -45.11 -4.33 24.87
N LYS A 39 -44.43 -3.71 25.86
CA LYS A 39 -43.77 -2.43 25.65
C LYS A 39 -42.83 -2.62 24.46
N SER A 40 -43.19 -2.00 23.35
CA SER A 40 -42.48 -2.09 22.09
C SER A 40 -40.99 -1.80 22.31
N GLN A 41 -40.14 -2.81 22.16
CA GLN A 41 -38.69 -2.71 22.44
C GLN A 41 -37.93 -2.02 21.30
N TRP A 42 -38.53 -1.95 20.10
CA TRP A 42 -37.88 -1.40 18.91
C TRP A 42 -37.34 0.02 19.05
N PRO A 43 -37.93 0.98 19.80
CA PRO A 43 -37.33 2.29 19.97
C PRO A 43 -36.01 2.22 20.75
N THR A 44 -35.94 1.39 21.78
CA THR A 44 -34.74 1.17 22.60
C THR A 44 -33.70 0.36 21.80
N ASP A 45 -34.14 -0.65 21.06
CA ASP A 45 -33.26 -1.47 20.22
C ASP A 45 -32.65 -0.66 19.08
N LEU A 46 -33.46 0.19 18.43
CA LEU A 46 -33.01 1.10 17.38
C LEU A 46 -32.03 2.14 17.93
N LEU A 47 -32.32 2.72 19.10
CA LEU A 47 -31.43 3.70 19.73
C LEU A 47 -30.09 3.06 20.10
N ASN A 48 -30.10 1.88 20.73
CA ASN A 48 -28.89 1.14 21.09
C ASN A 48 -28.09 0.73 19.85
N SER A 49 -28.76 0.25 18.81
CA SER A 49 -28.11 -0.16 17.55
C SER A 49 -27.49 1.03 16.82
N THR A 50 -28.22 2.16 16.74
CA THR A 50 -27.73 3.39 16.10
C THR A 50 -26.56 3.98 16.90
N GLN A 51 -26.63 3.99 18.22
CA GLN A 51 -25.55 4.46 19.08
C GLN A 51 -24.30 3.59 18.93
N GLY A 52 -24.45 2.26 18.89
CA GLY A 52 -23.35 1.35 18.64
C GLY A 52 -22.69 1.59 17.27
N LEU A 53 -23.48 1.75 16.21
CA LEU A 53 -22.97 2.05 14.87
C LEU A 53 -22.25 3.41 14.80
N LEU A 54 -22.84 4.46 15.39
CA LEU A 54 -22.22 5.78 15.43
C LEU A 54 -20.91 5.79 16.22
N GLN A 55 -20.83 5.03 17.32
CA GLN A 55 -19.58 4.85 18.06
C GLN A 55 -18.52 4.14 17.21
N GLN A 56 -18.89 3.10 16.46
CA GLN A 56 -17.96 2.42 15.55
C GLN A 56 -17.45 3.35 14.44
N ILE A 57 -18.33 4.18 13.87
CA ILE A 57 -17.94 5.18 12.88
C ILE A 57 -17.02 6.23 13.50
N ALA A 58 -17.34 6.75 14.68
CA ALA A 58 -16.51 7.73 15.38
C ALA A 58 -15.11 7.18 15.71
N LEU A 59 -15.02 5.93 16.17
CA LEU A 59 -13.74 5.23 16.37
C LEU A 59 -12.98 5.06 15.05
N GLY A 60 -13.67 4.77 13.95
CA GLY A 60 -13.11 4.73 12.61
C GLY A 60 -12.52 6.08 12.18
N ILE A 61 -13.27 7.18 12.37
CA ILE A 61 -12.83 8.54 12.02
C ILE A 61 -11.63 8.97 12.87
N ASN A 62 -11.65 8.73 14.19
CA ASN A 62 -10.53 9.08 15.07
C ASN A 62 -9.23 8.33 14.71
N ARG A 63 -9.33 7.12 14.14
CA ARG A 63 -8.15 6.42 13.60
C ARG A 63 -7.60 7.11 12.36
N LEU A 64 -8.46 7.72 11.54
CA LEU A 64 -8.05 8.49 10.36
C LEU A 64 -7.41 9.83 10.73
N ASP A 65 -7.78 10.45 11.86
CA ASP A 65 -7.16 11.70 12.33
C ASP A 65 -5.67 11.54 12.66
N GLN A 66 -5.22 10.34 13.07
CA GLN A 66 -3.78 10.04 13.25
C GLN A 66 -2.99 10.14 11.93
N TYR A 67 -3.70 9.99 10.81
CA TYR A 67 -3.21 10.00 9.44
C TYR A 67 -3.56 11.28 8.67
N ARG A 68 -4.13 12.29 9.35
CA ARG A 68 -4.46 13.61 8.80
C ARG A 68 -3.96 14.73 9.71
N LYS A 69 -2.67 14.69 10.05
CA LYS A 69 -2.07 15.78 10.82
C LYS A 69 -1.80 16.98 9.92
N PRO A 70 -1.95 18.21 10.43
CA PRO A 70 -1.52 19.40 9.69
C PRO A 70 -0.02 19.28 9.38
N ASN A 71 0.37 19.53 8.12
CA ASN A 71 1.74 19.38 7.60
C ASN A 71 2.28 17.95 7.58
N GLN A 72 1.40 16.95 7.47
CA GLN A 72 1.82 15.57 7.23
C GLN A 72 2.28 15.38 5.78
N LEU A 73 3.38 14.66 5.59
CA LEU A 73 3.89 14.23 4.30
C LEU A 73 3.86 12.69 4.26
N ILE A 74 2.99 12.12 3.45
CA ILE A 74 2.79 10.69 3.29
C ILE A 74 3.66 10.19 2.13
N ILE A 75 4.68 9.41 2.47
CA ILE A 75 5.62 8.86 1.51
C ILE A 75 5.35 7.37 1.38
N ASN A 76 4.96 6.90 0.19
CA ASN A 76 4.91 5.47 -0.12
C ASN A 76 6.25 5.00 -0.73
N THR A 77 6.72 3.83 -0.32
CA THR A 77 7.89 3.17 -0.91
C THR A 77 7.89 1.66 -0.62
N THR A 78 8.90 0.94 -1.12
CA THR A 78 9.12 -0.48 -0.77
C THR A 78 9.78 -0.60 0.61
N ALA A 79 9.56 -1.72 1.31
CA ALA A 79 10.11 -1.91 2.67
C ALA A 79 11.65 -1.90 2.68
N ALA A 80 12.30 -2.49 1.68
CA ALA A 80 13.75 -2.44 1.55
C ALA A 80 14.30 -1.03 1.36
N PHE A 81 13.69 -0.23 0.47
CA PHE A 81 14.14 1.14 0.24
C PHE A 81 13.93 2.02 1.48
N ALA A 82 12.78 1.89 2.12
CA ALA A 82 12.48 2.52 3.41
C ALA A 82 13.57 2.21 4.45
N LYS A 83 13.82 0.93 4.70
CA LYS A 83 14.71 0.45 5.76
C LYS A 83 16.16 0.87 5.54
N TYR A 84 16.71 0.64 4.35
CA TYR A 84 18.15 0.76 4.12
C TYR A 84 18.57 2.13 3.59
N TRP A 85 17.72 2.86 2.86
CA TRP A 85 18.09 4.13 2.26
C TRP A 85 17.42 5.34 2.93
N LEU A 86 16.11 5.28 3.14
CA LEU A 86 15.33 6.44 3.59
C LEU A 86 15.45 6.66 5.10
N LEU A 87 15.27 5.61 5.91
CA LEU A 87 15.30 5.68 7.36
C LEU A 87 16.60 6.32 7.91
N PRO A 88 17.81 5.98 7.41
CA PRO A 88 19.05 6.66 7.83
C PRO A 88 19.11 8.16 7.49
N LYS A 89 18.32 8.63 6.51
CA LYS A 89 18.29 10.02 6.06
C LYS A 89 17.22 10.86 6.74
N LEU A 90 16.20 10.23 7.33
CA LEU A 90 15.09 10.92 8.02
C LEU A 90 15.55 11.87 9.13
N PRO A 91 16.56 11.56 9.97
CA PRO A 91 17.02 12.51 10.99
C PRO A 91 17.54 13.82 10.39
N LYS A 92 18.31 13.74 9.30
CA LYS A 92 18.81 14.92 8.57
C LYS A 92 17.66 15.70 7.94
N PHE A 93 16.69 15.01 7.34
CA PHE A 93 15.50 15.63 6.76
C PHE A 93 14.70 16.38 7.82
N ARG A 94 14.45 15.75 8.98
CA ARG A 94 13.70 16.35 10.09
C ARG A 94 14.40 17.58 10.68
N ALA A 95 15.74 17.58 10.72
CA ALA A 95 16.52 18.74 11.16
C ALA A 95 16.36 19.94 10.21
N LEU A 96 16.31 19.69 8.89
CA LEU A 96 16.12 20.73 7.87
C LEU A 96 14.66 21.20 7.76
N HIS A 97 13.70 20.31 8.03
CA HIS A 97 12.26 20.56 7.89
C HIS A 97 11.48 20.17 9.16
N PRO A 98 11.65 20.89 10.28
CA PRO A 98 11.09 20.50 11.58
C PRO A 98 9.56 20.56 11.65
N LYS A 99 8.92 21.29 10.72
CA LYS A 99 7.46 21.46 10.65
C LYS A 99 6.73 20.35 9.89
N ILE A 100 7.46 19.51 9.14
CA ILE A 100 6.87 18.44 8.31
C ILE A 100 6.81 17.15 9.14
N ASP A 101 5.61 16.62 9.37
CA ASP A 101 5.44 15.30 10.01
C ASP A 101 5.45 14.20 8.94
N VAL A 102 6.48 13.35 8.94
CA VAL A 102 6.63 12.32 7.90
C VAL A 102 5.88 11.07 8.31
N TRP A 103 4.98 10.61 7.45
CA TRP A 103 4.40 9.27 7.54
C TRP A 103 4.97 8.40 6.43
N LEU A 104 5.79 7.43 6.83
CA LEU A 104 6.33 6.43 5.93
C LEU A 104 5.36 5.25 5.81
N ASN A 105 4.80 5.07 4.62
CA ASN A 105 3.92 3.96 4.27
C ASN A 105 4.69 2.98 3.38
N THR A 106 4.82 1.73 3.80
CA THR A 106 5.52 0.70 3.02
C THR A 106 4.55 -0.37 2.57
N THR A 107 4.47 -0.59 1.27
CA THR A 107 3.62 -1.62 0.65
C THR A 107 4.45 -2.47 -0.30
N ALA A 108 3.95 -3.66 -0.65
CA ALA A 108 4.58 -4.49 -1.69
C ALA A 108 4.23 -3.94 -3.09
N GLU A 109 2.96 -3.60 -3.31
CA GLU A 109 2.45 -3.04 -4.56
C GLU A 109 2.42 -1.51 -4.54
N ALA A 110 2.52 -0.90 -5.72
CA ALA A 110 2.41 0.55 -5.88
C ALA A 110 0.99 1.02 -5.50
N PRO A 111 0.87 2.14 -4.77
CA PRO A 111 -0.42 2.69 -4.41
C PRO A 111 -1.10 3.28 -5.65
N ASP A 112 -2.43 3.18 -5.69
CA ASP A 112 -3.21 4.03 -6.59
C ASP A 112 -3.23 5.45 -6.02
N MET A 113 -2.37 6.31 -6.55
CA MET A 113 -2.25 7.69 -6.09
C MET A 113 -3.49 8.55 -6.39
N ALA A 114 -4.42 8.09 -7.24
CA ALA A 114 -5.68 8.80 -7.46
C ALA A 114 -6.71 8.55 -6.36
N THR A 115 -6.64 7.39 -5.68
CA THR A 115 -7.63 6.99 -4.65
C THR A 115 -7.04 6.91 -3.24
N GLN A 116 -5.73 6.72 -3.12
CA GLN A 116 -5.04 6.61 -1.84
C GLN A 116 -4.42 7.95 -1.44
N ALA A 117 -4.44 8.25 -0.14
CA ALA A 117 -3.81 9.45 0.42
C ALA A 117 -2.28 9.25 0.49
N VAL A 118 -1.58 9.48 -0.63
CA VAL A 118 -0.12 9.45 -0.73
C VAL A 118 0.34 10.73 -1.42
N ASP A 119 1.29 11.45 -0.81
CA ASP A 119 1.82 12.68 -1.39
C ASP A 119 3.00 12.41 -2.33
N VAL A 120 3.84 11.43 -1.98
CA VAL A 120 5.04 11.07 -2.75
C VAL A 120 5.18 9.56 -2.81
N CYS A 121 5.45 9.03 -4.01
CA CYS A 121 5.71 7.61 -4.21
C CYS A 121 7.14 7.41 -4.73
N ILE A 122 7.95 6.62 -4.01
CA ILE A 122 9.35 6.34 -4.35
C ILE A 122 9.51 4.85 -4.60
N ARG A 123 9.52 4.43 -5.87
CA ARG A 123 9.61 3.02 -6.27
C ARG A 123 10.28 2.87 -7.64
N ASP A 124 10.72 1.66 -7.94
CA ASP A 124 11.31 1.23 -9.21
C ASP A 124 10.27 0.64 -10.19
N ASP A 125 9.08 0.29 -9.71
CA ASP A 125 8.00 -0.35 -10.45
C ASP A 125 6.84 0.61 -10.83
N LEU A 126 7.10 1.91 -10.86
CA LEU A 126 6.09 2.90 -11.23
C LEU A 126 5.78 2.86 -12.73
N VAL A 127 4.50 2.77 -13.06
CA VAL A 127 3.99 2.97 -14.43
C VAL A 127 3.67 4.44 -14.63
N SER A 128 4.09 5.02 -15.77
CA SER A 128 3.79 6.41 -16.11
C SER A 128 2.29 6.60 -16.35
N VAL A 129 1.65 7.40 -15.51
CA VAL A 129 0.25 7.82 -15.65
C VAL A 129 0.21 9.32 -15.95
N VAL A 130 -0.68 9.74 -16.84
CA VAL A 130 -0.69 11.09 -17.45
C VAL A 130 -0.75 12.24 -16.43
N ASP A 131 -1.35 12.01 -15.27
CA ASP A 131 -1.62 13.05 -14.28
C ASP A 131 -0.56 13.15 -13.15
N PHE A 132 0.58 12.47 -13.29
CA PHE A 132 1.66 12.49 -12.28
C PHE A 132 2.99 12.98 -12.84
N GLU A 133 3.71 13.76 -12.04
CA GLU A 133 5.09 14.14 -12.33
C GLU A 133 6.05 13.02 -11.89
N TYR A 134 6.90 12.59 -12.81
CA TYR A 134 7.92 11.58 -12.55
C TYR A 134 9.31 12.22 -12.57
N ALA A 135 10.07 12.00 -11.51
CA ALA A 135 11.45 12.40 -11.41
C ALA A 135 12.32 11.18 -11.11
N ALA A 136 13.26 10.88 -12.01
CA ALA A 136 14.25 9.83 -11.77
C ALA A 136 15.16 10.25 -10.62
N LEU A 137 15.06 9.55 -9.49
CA LEU A 137 15.88 9.85 -8.31
C LEU A 137 17.32 9.37 -8.48
N ALA A 138 17.49 8.16 -9.01
CA ALA A 138 18.79 7.58 -9.28
C ALA A 138 18.68 6.32 -10.15
N GLN A 139 19.76 5.98 -10.85
CA GLN A 139 19.90 4.70 -11.54
C GLN A 139 20.46 3.64 -10.57
N ASP A 140 19.79 2.51 -10.46
CA ASP A 140 20.22 1.38 -9.63
C ASP A 140 21.06 0.36 -10.42
N LYS A 141 21.84 -0.43 -9.69
CA LYS A 141 22.65 -1.54 -10.19
C LYS A 141 22.47 -2.74 -9.26
N LEU A 142 22.39 -3.93 -9.82
CA LEU A 142 22.39 -5.16 -9.05
C LEU A 142 23.83 -5.52 -8.68
N LEU A 143 24.04 -5.91 -7.42
CA LEU A 143 25.34 -6.34 -6.89
C LEU A 143 25.17 -7.68 -6.17
N VAL A 144 26.22 -8.50 -6.19
CA VAL A 144 26.33 -9.64 -5.29
C VAL A 144 26.76 -9.13 -3.91
N ALA A 145 26.12 -9.60 -2.86
CA ALA A 145 26.51 -9.31 -1.48
C ALA A 145 26.53 -10.57 -0.64
N CYS A 146 27.46 -10.61 0.32
CA CYS A 146 27.56 -11.66 1.31
C CYS A 146 28.36 -11.17 2.51
N HIS A 147 28.13 -11.77 3.67
CA HIS A 147 28.97 -11.49 4.84
C HIS A 147 30.44 -11.84 4.57
N PRO A 148 31.43 -11.11 5.12
CA PRO A 148 32.86 -11.38 4.90
C PRO A 148 33.29 -12.82 5.19
N SER A 149 32.65 -13.50 6.15
CA SER A 149 32.91 -14.92 6.42
C SER A 149 32.53 -15.83 5.25
N ILE A 150 31.48 -15.50 4.50
CA ILE A 150 31.04 -16.25 3.32
C ILE A 150 31.92 -15.93 2.11
N ALA A 151 32.38 -14.68 1.99
CA ALA A 151 33.36 -14.30 0.96
C ALA A 151 34.68 -15.06 1.08
N ALA A 152 35.06 -15.46 2.30
CA ALA A 152 36.27 -16.24 2.58
C ALA A 152 36.16 -17.73 2.21
N LEU A 153 34.93 -18.25 2.03
CA LEU A 153 34.70 -19.63 1.63
C LEU A 153 34.96 -19.84 0.13
N SER A 154 35.23 -21.09 -0.25
CA SER A 154 35.27 -21.48 -1.66
C SER A 154 33.88 -21.29 -2.30
N PRO A 155 33.79 -20.95 -3.60
CA PRO A 155 32.49 -20.76 -4.27
C PRO A 155 31.51 -21.93 -4.09
N ASP A 156 32.03 -23.17 -4.08
CA ASP A 156 31.23 -24.38 -3.92
C ASP A 156 30.63 -24.56 -2.52
N GLU A 157 31.15 -23.88 -1.50
CA GLU A 157 30.64 -23.95 -0.12
C GLU A 157 29.59 -22.87 0.17
N ARG A 158 29.41 -21.92 -0.76
CA ARG A 158 28.47 -20.80 -0.57
C ARG A 158 27.05 -21.28 -0.80
N GLN A 159 26.17 -20.96 0.15
CA GLN A 159 24.74 -21.09 -0.04
C GLN A 159 24.22 -19.93 -0.87
N THR A 160 23.27 -20.21 -1.75
CA THR A 160 22.64 -19.17 -2.60
C THR A 160 21.33 -18.73 -1.97
N LEU A 161 21.15 -17.42 -1.87
CA LEU A 161 19.92 -16.80 -1.42
C LEU A 161 19.22 -16.23 -2.65
N HIS A 162 17.99 -16.70 -2.89
CA HIS A 162 17.20 -16.38 -4.07
C HIS A 162 16.21 -15.28 -3.75
N GLY A 163 16.25 -14.21 -4.55
CA GLY A 163 15.25 -13.15 -4.56
C GLY A 163 14.28 -13.31 -5.73
N GLU A 164 13.25 -12.47 -5.75
CA GLU A 164 12.31 -12.38 -6.87
C GLU A 164 12.66 -11.22 -7.82
N ARG A 165 12.00 -11.22 -8.99
CA ARG A 165 12.07 -10.16 -10.02
C ARG A 165 13.53 -9.89 -10.43
N GLU A 166 14.01 -8.66 -10.28
CA GLU A 166 15.35 -8.25 -10.69
C GLU A 166 16.46 -8.85 -9.81
N MET A 167 16.14 -9.38 -8.62
CA MET A 167 17.08 -10.07 -7.72
C MET A 167 17.12 -11.59 -7.96
N ASP A 168 16.50 -12.08 -9.04
CA ASP A 168 16.59 -13.46 -9.48
C ASP A 168 17.93 -13.73 -10.18
N TRP A 169 18.60 -14.81 -9.82
CA TRP A 169 19.87 -15.24 -10.43
C TRP A 169 19.77 -15.57 -11.92
N THR A 170 18.58 -15.95 -12.38
CA THR A 170 18.27 -16.12 -13.80
C THR A 170 18.40 -14.80 -14.55
N TYR A 171 17.87 -13.71 -13.97
CA TYR A 171 17.97 -12.37 -14.53
C TYR A 171 19.43 -11.89 -14.53
N TRP A 172 20.18 -12.16 -13.46
CA TRP A 172 21.62 -11.88 -13.40
C TRP A 172 22.41 -12.58 -14.51
N ASN A 173 22.15 -13.88 -14.74
CA ASN A 173 22.79 -14.64 -15.80
C ASN A 173 22.42 -14.10 -17.19
N MET A 174 21.17 -13.68 -17.42
CA MET A 174 20.74 -13.04 -18.67
C MET A 174 21.47 -11.72 -18.93
N GLN A 175 21.78 -10.97 -17.87
CA GLN A 175 22.56 -9.73 -17.92
C GLN A 175 24.07 -9.96 -18.01
N GLN A 176 24.52 -11.20 -18.28
CA GLN A 176 25.94 -11.59 -18.33
C GLN A 176 26.68 -11.31 -17.01
N GLY A 177 25.97 -11.44 -15.89
CA GLY A 177 26.55 -11.38 -14.56
C GLY A 177 27.62 -12.45 -14.35
N SER A 178 28.59 -12.15 -13.49
CA SER A 178 29.67 -13.08 -13.17
C SER A 178 29.15 -14.33 -12.45
N ASP A 179 29.77 -15.48 -12.73
CA ASP A 179 29.60 -16.69 -11.94
C ASP A 179 30.36 -16.53 -10.62
N VAL A 180 29.62 -16.53 -9.51
CA VAL A 180 30.11 -16.38 -8.14
C VAL A 180 29.94 -17.65 -7.32
N GLY A 181 29.63 -18.77 -7.98
CA GLY A 181 29.27 -20.04 -7.34
C GLY A 181 27.80 -20.13 -6.96
N GLN A 182 26.92 -19.35 -7.63
CA GLN A 182 25.48 -19.44 -7.39
C GLN A 182 24.93 -20.80 -7.82
N LYS A 183 24.07 -21.37 -6.97
CA LYS A 183 23.44 -22.67 -7.15
C LYS A 183 21.95 -22.50 -7.32
N THR A 184 21.32 -23.45 -8.00
CA THR A 184 19.85 -23.52 -8.12
C THR A 184 19.18 -23.78 -6.77
N GLU A 185 19.88 -24.45 -5.86
CA GLU A 185 19.41 -24.78 -4.52
C GLU A 185 19.61 -23.59 -3.56
N GLY A 186 18.77 -23.48 -2.53
CA GLY A 186 18.96 -22.49 -1.47
C GLY A 186 17.66 -21.97 -0.84
N TYR A 187 17.78 -20.85 -0.13
CA TYR A 187 16.65 -20.18 0.50
C TYR A 187 16.02 -19.16 -0.44
N ASN A 188 14.68 -19.06 -0.41
CA ASN A 188 13.93 -18.15 -1.27
C ASN A 188 13.27 -17.05 -0.43
N PHE A 189 13.37 -15.82 -0.92
CA PHE A 189 12.85 -14.62 -0.25
C PHE A 189 12.05 -13.79 -1.25
N ASN A 190 10.75 -13.64 -0.98
CA ASN A 190 9.90 -12.73 -1.72
C ASN A 190 10.13 -11.26 -1.32
N GLU A 191 10.51 -11.03 -0.07
CA GLU A 191 10.73 -9.69 0.48
C GLU A 191 12.23 -9.32 0.40
N PRO A 192 12.60 -8.30 -0.41
CA PRO A 192 14.01 -7.92 -0.62
C PRO A 192 14.73 -7.52 0.66
N SER A 193 13.98 -6.97 1.64
CA SER A 193 14.58 -6.55 2.89
C SER A 193 15.09 -7.71 3.74
N LEU A 194 14.38 -8.85 3.70
CA LEU A 194 14.77 -10.09 4.38
C LEU A 194 15.92 -10.81 3.66
N LEU A 195 15.91 -10.82 2.33
CA LEU A 195 17.01 -11.36 1.52
C LEU A 195 18.35 -10.72 1.92
N LEU A 196 18.35 -9.40 2.04
CA LEU A 196 19.53 -8.63 2.43
C LEU A 196 19.91 -8.88 3.90
N ASP A 197 18.95 -8.96 4.82
CA ASP A 197 19.24 -9.30 6.22
C ASP A 197 19.91 -10.68 6.33
N ALA A 198 19.44 -11.67 5.57
CA ALA A 198 20.02 -13.01 5.53
C ALA A 198 21.46 -13.00 5.00
N ALA A 199 21.72 -12.24 3.93
CA ALA A 199 23.08 -12.04 3.42
C ALA A 199 23.99 -11.36 4.47
N VAL A 200 23.46 -10.39 5.20
CA VAL A 200 24.19 -9.69 6.28
C VAL A 200 24.51 -10.62 7.45
N GLN A 201 23.60 -11.52 7.79
CA GLN A 201 23.80 -12.54 8.82
C GLN A 201 24.73 -13.68 8.38
N GLY A 202 25.24 -13.64 7.14
CA GLY A 202 26.16 -14.64 6.62
C GLY A 202 25.49 -15.97 6.29
N MET A 203 24.22 -15.94 5.88
CA MET A 203 23.52 -17.15 5.46
C MET A 203 23.89 -17.57 4.02
N GLY A 204 24.52 -16.70 3.24
CA GLY A 204 24.89 -17.00 1.86
C GLY A 204 25.23 -15.77 1.02
N ILE A 205 25.27 -15.98 -0.30
CA ILE A 205 25.37 -14.93 -1.32
C ILE A 205 23.98 -14.53 -1.80
N ALA A 206 23.75 -13.24 -2.00
CA ALA A 206 22.49 -12.70 -2.50
C ALA A 206 22.72 -11.64 -3.57
N LEU A 207 21.78 -11.52 -4.50
CA LEU A 207 21.67 -10.36 -5.38
C LEU A 207 20.87 -9.26 -4.71
N VAL A 208 21.38 -8.04 -4.77
CA VAL A 208 20.82 -6.93 -3.99
C VAL A 208 21.10 -5.58 -4.68
N SER A 209 20.15 -4.65 -4.53
CA SER A 209 20.22 -3.28 -5.05
C SER A 209 21.40 -2.47 -4.51
N SER A 210 22.11 -1.74 -5.37
CA SER A 210 23.25 -0.88 -5.03
C SER A 210 22.88 0.31 -4.15
N LYS A 211 21.59 0.68 -4.05
CA LYS A 211 21.11 1.83 -3.27
C LYS A 211 21.08 1.60 -1.75
N ARG A 212 21.96 0.74 -1.25
CA ARG A 212 22.19 0.51 0.18
C ARG A 212 23.08 1.59 0.81
N PRO A 213 23.09 1.69 2.15
CA PRO A 213 24.01 2.55 2.85
C PRO A 213 25.44 2.01 2.69
N ALA A 214 26.40 2.90 2.47
CA ALA A 214 27.81 2.55 2.22
C ALA A 214 28.52 1.80 3.37
N ASN A 215 27.87 1.62 4.53
CA ASN A 215 28.46 1.07 5.76
C ASN A 215 28.03 -0.37 6.09
N THR A 216 27.36 -1.08 5.18
CA THR A 216 27.03 -2.50 5.41
C THR A 216 28.26 -3.38 5.13
N PRO A 217 28.73 -4.22 6.07
CA PRO A 217 30.00 -4.95 5.97
C PRO A 217 30.04 -6.05 4.88
N CYS A 218 29.01 -6.17 4.05
CA CYS A 218 28.73 -7.36 3.25
C CYS A 218 28.96 -7.17 1.74
N ALA A 219 29.68 -6.13 1.32
CA ALA A 219 29.94 -5.87 -0.10
C ALA A 219 31.43 -6.00 -0.44
N ARG A 220 31.75 -6.94 -1.33
CA ARG A 220 32.97 -7.00 -2.14
C ARG A 220 32.58 -7.29 -3.58
#